data_AF-A0A537W892-F1
#
_entry.id   AF-A0A537W892-F1
#
_cell.length_a   1.000
_cell.length_b   1.000
_cell.length_c   1.000
_cell.angle_alpha   90.00
_cell.angle_beta   90.00
_cell.angle_gamma   90.00
#
_symmetry.space_group_name_H-M   'P 1'
#
loop_
_entity.id
_entity.type
_entity.pdbx_description
1 polymer ?
#
loop_
_entity_poly.entity_id
_entity_poly.type
_entity_poly.pdbx_seq_one_letter_code
_entity_poly.pdbx_strand_id
1 'polypeptide(L)'
;NEEHGITPETIQKGVSDIAEFLSLEQPTVPSTKRRRGRKDVEGLDRGELEKLVIQLEEEMFAAAEELRFEYAAKLRDEIKEIRRELLALTAV
;
A
#
# COMPACT_ATOMS: atom_id res chain seq x y z
N ASN A 1 -14.52 -9.03 35.21
CA ASN A 1 -13.85 -10.26 34.76
C ASN A 1 -13.50 -11.19 35.91
N GLU A 2 -12.79 -10.76 36.96
CA GLU A 2 -12.48 -11.62 38.12
C GLU A 2 -13.72 -12.00 38.95
N GLU A 3 -14.69 -11.09 39.12
CA GLU A 3 -15.97 -11.38 39.79
C GLU A 3 -16.85 -12.42 39.07
N HIS A 4 -16.60 -12.68 37.77
CA HIS A 4 -17.38 -13.61 36.95
C HIS A 4 -16.58 -14.82 36.47
N GLY A 5 -15.31 -14.96 36.89
CA GLY A 5 -14.44 -16.06 36.46
C GLY A 5 -14.17 -16.10 34.94
N ILE A 6 -14.30 -14.96 34.25
CA ILE A 6 -14.14 -14.91 32.79
C ILE A 6 -12.68 -14.63 32.47
N THR A 7 -11.99 -15.62 31.90
CA THR A 7 -10.64 -15.49 31.37
C THR A 7 -10.68 -14.69 30.06
N PRO A 8 -9.95 -13.57 29.95
CA PRO A 8 -9.90 -12.81 28.70
C PRO A 8 -9.12 -13.60 27.64
N GLU A 9 -9.81 -13.95 26.54
CA GLU A 9 -9.20 -14.55 25.35
C GLU A 9 -9.23 -13.57 24.18
N THR A 10 -8.24 -13.66 23.29
CA THR A 10 -8.16 -12.83 22.09
C THR A 10 -9.22 -13.28 21.08
N ILE A 11 -10.04 -12.34 20.59
CA ILE A 11 -11.00 -12.60 19.52
C ILE A 11 -10.24 -12.88 18.23
N GLN A 12 -10.16 -14.14 17.82
CA GLN A 12 -9.71 -14.53 16.49
C GLN A 12 -10.91 -14.53 15.54
N LYS A 13 -11.26 -13.36 14.98
CA LYS A 13 -12.21 -13.30 13.88
C LYS A 13 -11.51 -13.76 12.59
N GLY A 14 -12.02 -14.80 11.97
CA GLY A 14 -11.68 -15.14 10.59
C GLY A 14 -12.00 -13.93 9.71
N VAL A 15 -11.00 -13.40 9.04
CA VAL A 15 -11.22 -12.38 8.02
C VAL A 15 -11.99 -13.08 6.90
N SER A 16 -13.28 -12.76 6.75
CA SER A 16 -14.01 -13.17 5.55
C SER A 16 -13.21 -12.63 4.36
N ASP A 17 -12.84 -13.52 3.43
CA ASP A 17 -11.94 -13.20 2.33
C ASP A 17 -12.64 -12.22 1.36
N ILE A 18 -12.56 -10.93 1.66
CA ILE A 18 -13.07 -9.84 0.80
C ILE A 18 -12.41 -9.92 -0.59
N ALA A 19 -11.24 -10.55 -0.68
CA ALA A 19 -10.56 -10.87 -1.94
C ALA A 19 -11.43 -11.71 -2.89
N GLU A 20 -12.21 -12.65 -2.38
CA GLU A 20 -13.09 -13.49 -3.21
C GLU A 20 -14.30 -12.70 -3.71
N PHE A 21 -14.89 -11.85 -2.87
CA PHE A 21 -15.99 -10.95 -3.25
C PHE A 21 -15.55 -9.91 -4.30
N LEU A 22 -14.38 -9.29 -4.12
CA LEU A 22 -13.82 -8.32 -5.07
C LEU A 22 -13.39 -8.97 -6.39
N SER A 23 -13.07 -10.27 -6.40
CA SER A 23 -12.69 -10.99 -7.63
C SER A 23 -13.86 -11.21 -8.58
N LEU A 24 -15.09 -11.27 -8.05
CA LEU A 24 -16.33 -11.47 -8.82
C LEU A 24 -16.79 -10.19 -9.55
N GLU A 25 -16.31 -9.01 -9.13
CA GLU A 25 -16.68 -7.71 -9.71
C GLU A 25 -15.62 -7.09 -10.64
N GLN A 26 -14.49 -7.75 -10.92
CA GLN A 26 -13.49 -7.17 -11.82
C GLN A 26 -13.83 -7.36 -13.31
N PRO A 27 -14.16 -6.31 -14.08
CA PRO A 27 -13.95 -6.35 -15.52
C PRO A 27 -12.44 -6.43 -15.74
N THR A 28 -12.02 -7.48 -16.44
CA THR A 28 -10.65 -7.73 -16.93
C THR A 28 -9.87 -6.46 -17.26
N VAL A 29 -9.10 -5.92 -16.30
CA VAL A 29 -8.15 -4.84 -16.57
C VAL A 29 -6.87 -5.49 -17.11
N PRO A 30 -6.50 -5.25 -18.39
CA PRO A 30 -5.31 -5.85 -18.94
C PRO A 30 -4.09 -5.27 -18.23
N SER A 31 -3.24 -6.15 -17.70
CA SER A 31 -1.93 -5.82 -17.15
C SER A 31 -1.03 -5.26 -18.25
N THR A 32 -1.22 -4.00 -18.58
CA THR A 32 -0.42 -3.30 -19.56
C THR A 32 0.25 -2.13 -18.87
N LYS A 33 1.59 -2.16 -18.90
CA LYS A 33 2.51 -1.03 -18.67
C LYS A 33 3.13 -0.89 -17.27
N ARG A 34 3.74 -1.97 -16.76
CA ARG A 34 4.75 -1.95 -15.67
C ARG A 34 6.10 -1.30 -16.04
N ARG A 35 6.13 -0.33 -16.95
CA ARG A 35 7.41 0.15 -17.54
C ARG A 35 7.57 1.66 -17.62
N ARG A 36 6.64 2.45 -17.05
CA ARG A 36 6.73 3.92 -17.09
C ARG A 36 7.31 4.58 -15.83
N GLY A 37 7.15 4.01 -14.64
CA GLY A 37 7.65 4.63 -13.40
C GLY A 37 9.17 4.54 -13.20
N ARG A 38 9.82 3.52 -13.75
CA ARG A 38 11.25 3.25 -13.54
C ARG A 38 12.21 4.35 -14.05
N LYS A 39 11.72 5.28 -14.88
CA LYS A 39 12.59 6.27 -15.55
C LYS A 39 12.75 7.58 -14.79
N ASP A 40 11.84 7.90 -13.87
CA ASP A 40 11.85 9.20 -13.16
C ASP A 40 12.57 9.14 -11.80
N VAL A 41 12.92 7.93 -11.35
CA VAL A 41 13.62 7.65 -10.07
C VAL A 41 15.05 7.14 -10.28
N GLU A 42 15.46 6.90 -11.54
CA GLU A 42 16.85 6.57 -11.91
C GLU A 42 17.78 7.77 -11.63
N GLY A 43 18.43 7.77 -10.46
CA GLY A 43 19.49 8.73 -10.11
C GLY A 43 19.24 9.61 -8.88
N LEU A 44 18.10 9.47 -8.19
CA LEU A 44 17.86 10.15 -6.92
C LEU A 44 18.71 9.53 -5.80
N ASP A 45 19.21 10.38 -4.90
CA ASP A 45 19.90 9.89 -3.71
C ASP A 45 18.91 9.18 -2.77
N ARG A 46 19.41 8.24 -1.96
CA ARG A 46 18.57 7.51 -0.99
C ARG A 46 17.75 8.45 -0.12
N GLY A 47 18.35 9.56 0.34
CA GLY A 47 17.66 10.54 1.17
C GLY A 47 16.55 11.29 0.44
N GLU A 48 16.63 11.43 -0.88
CA GLU A 48 15.59 12.07 -1.70
C GLU A 48 14.43 11.12 -1.97
N LEU A 49 14.72 9.84 -2.21
CA LEU A 49 13.69 8.80 -2.33
C LEU A 49 12.91 8.61 -1.03
N GLU A 50 13.58 8.60 0.12
CA GLU A 50 12.90 8.51 1.43
C GLU A 50 11.98 9.72 1.68
N LYS A 51 12.41 10.94 1.31
CA LYS A 51 11.56 12.15 1.40
C LYS A 51 10.35 12.07 0.47
N LEU A 52 10.56 11.62 -0.77
CA LEU A 52 9.48 11.48 -1.74
C LEU A 52 8.42 10.48 -1.27
N VAL A 53 8.84 9.35 -0.68
CA VAL A 53 7.91 8.37 -0.08
C VAL A 53 7.06 9.01 1.01
N ILE A 54 7.65 9.80 1.90
CA ILE A 54 6.91 10.47 2.98
C ILE A 54 5.86 11.43 2.39
N GLN A 55 6.22 12.22 1.38
CA GLN A 55 5.29 13.15 0.72
C GLN A 55 4.13 12.41 0.05
N LEU A 56 4.41 11.33 -0.68
CA LEU A 56 3.38 10.51 -1.31
C LEU A 56 2.49 9.80 -0.29
N GLU A 57 3.03 9.41 0.87
CA GLU A 57 2.24 8.84 1.97
C GLU A 57 1.27 9.85 2.56
N GLU A 58 1.72 11.08 2.83
CA GLU A 58 0.85 12.16 3.30
C GLU A 58 -0.27 12.45 2.29
N GLU A 59 0.04 12.52 1.00
CA GLU A 59 -0.95 12.71 -0.05
C GLU A 59 -1.93 11.54 -0.17
N MET A 60 -1.45 10.30 0.00
CA MET A 60 -2.29 9.10 0.00
C MET A 60 -3.27 9.12 1.18
N PHE A 61 -2.83 9.52 2.37
CA PHE A 61 -3.71 9.64 3.53
C PHE A 61 -4.74 10.74 3.34
N ALA A 62 -4.36 11.91 2.85
CA ALA A 62 -5.30 12.99 2.53
C ALA A 62 -6.35 12.54 1.50
N ALA A 63 -5.92 11.82 0.45
CA ALA A 63 -6.83 11.25 -0.53
C ALA A 63 -7.80 10.22 0.07
N ALA A 64 -7.35 9.42 1.04
CA ALA A 64 -8.19 8.46 1.74
C ALA A 64 -9.21 9.15 2.67
N GLU A 65 -8.82 10.22 3.36
CA GLU A 65 -9.72 11.05 4.16
C GLU A 65 -10.81 11.69 3.30
N GLU A 66 -10.47 12.10 2.08
CA GLU A 66 -11.41 12.62 1.09
C GLU A 66 -12.20 11.53 0.33
N LEU A 67 -12.11 10.26 0.75
CA LEU A 67 -12.78 9.10 0.13
C LEU A 67 -12.40 8.85 -1.35
N ARG A 68 -11.26 9.39 -1.80
CA ARG A 68 -10.73 9.22 -3.17
C ARG A 68 -9.88 7.95 -3.27
N PHE A 69 -10.50 6.79 -3.05
CA PHE A 69 -9.80 5.51 -2.94
C PHE A 69 -9.04 5.09 -4.21
N GLU A 70 -9.53 5.41 -5.40
CA GLU A 70 -8.80 5.13 -6.64
C GLU A 70 -7.47 5.91 -6.72
N TYR A 71 -7.47 7.15 -6.23
CA TYR A 71 -6.28 7.97 -6.22
C TYR A 71 -5.29 7.48 -5.15
N ALA A 72 -5.78 7.21 -3.94
CA ALA A 72 -4.98 6.60 -2.89
C ALA A 72 -4.37 5.24 -3.31
N ALA A 73 -5.10 4.43 -4.06
CA ALA A 73 -4.60 3.16 -4.59
C ALA A 73 -3.44 3.35 -5.58
N LYS A 74 -3.50 4.37 -6.44
CA LYS A 74 -2.41 4.71 -7.35
C LYS A 74 -1.16 5.16 -6.59
N LEU A 75 -1.32 6.05 -5.61
CA LEU A 75 -0.21 6.53 -4.76
C LEU A 75 0.44 5.38 -3.98
N ARG A 76 -0.36 4.46 -3.44
CA ARG A 76 0.14 3.25 -2.76
C ARG A 76 1.01 2.40 -3.67
N ASP A 77 0.58 2.18 -4.91
CA ASP A 77 1.33 1.35 -5.86
C ASP A 77 2.64 2.04 -6.28
N GLU A 78 2.65 3.37 -6.38
CA GLU A 78 3.85 4.17 -6.65
C GLU A 78 4.85 4.13 -5.48
N ILE A 79 4.39 4.33 -4.25
CA ILE A 79 5.20 4.17 -3.02
C ILE A 79 5.83 2.78 -2.96
N LYS A 80 5.09 1.74 -3.36
CA LYS A 80 5.58 0.36 -3.35
C LYS A 80 6.72 0.15 -4.35
N GLU A 81 6.66 0.76 -5.52
CA GLU A 81 7.77 0.68 -6.49
C GLU A 81 9.00 1.41 -5.95
N ILE A 82 8.84 2.63 -5.41
CA ILE A 82 9.97 3.39 -4.83
C ILE A 82 10.62 2.63 -3.67
N ARG A 83 9.83 2.01 -2.80
CA ARG A 83 10.36 1.18 -1.69
C ARG A 83 11.13 -0.04 -2.18
N ARG A 84 10.73 -0.66 -3.29
CA ARG A 84 11.49 -1.76 -3.89
C ARG A 84 12.83 -1.28 -4.43
N GLU A 85 12.88 -0.10 -5.02
CA GLU A 85 14.12 0.48 -5.52
C GLU A 85 15.06 0.85 -4.36
N LEU A 86 14.54 1.43 -3.28
CA LEU A 86 15.30 1.66 -2.04
C LEU A 86 15.90 0.36 -1.48
N LEU A 87 15.12 -0.73 -1.44
CA LEU A 87 15.61 -2.04 -1.00
C LEU A 87 16.67 -2.62 -1.96
N ALA A 88 16.54 -2.38 -3.26
CA ALA A 88 17.54 -2.80 -4.24
C ALA A 88 18.85 -2.00 -4.09
N LEU A 89 18.78 -0.71 -3.78
CA LEU A 89 19.94 0.16 -3.53
C LEU A 89 20.70 -0.21 -2.24
N THR A 90 20.01 -0.69 -1.20
CA THR A 90 20.65 -1.09 0.07
C THR A 90 21.24 -2.49 0.05
N ALA A 91 20.81 -3.34 -0.89
CA ALA A 91 21.29 -4.72 -1.04
C ALA A 91 22.58 -4.85 -1.87
N VAL A 92 23.12 -3.72 -2.36
CA VAL A 92 24.39 -3.61 -3.12
C VAL A 92 25.49 -3.11 -2.19
#